data_AF-A0A3D3M828-F1
#
_entry.id   AF-A0A3D3M828-F1
#
_cell.length_a   1.000
_cell.length_b   1.000
_cell.length_c   1.000
_cell.angle_alpha   90.00
_cell.angle_beta   90.00
_cell.angle_gamma   90.00
#
_symmetry.space_group_name_H-M   'P 1'
#
loop_
_entity.id
_entity.type
_entity.pdbx_description
1 polymer ?
#
loop_
_entity_poly.entity_id
_entity_poly.type
_entity_poly.pdbx_seq_one_letter_code
_entity_poly.pdbx_strand_id
1 'polypeptide(L)' 'MSITLLPAVQAFLQRDHGLFIDGRAQAAGSGRQLEVIGPASGEVISRVGEAS' A
#
# COMPACT_ATOMS: atom_id res chain seq x y z
N MET A 1 -18.51 -16.69 -2.01
CA MET A 1 -18.76 -15.77 -3.13
C MET A 1 -17.59 -14.80 -3.18
N SER A 2 -16.88 -14.71 -4.31
CA SER A 2 -15.74 -13.79 -4.49
C SER A 2 -16.17 -12.59 -5.33
N ILE A 3 -15.60 -11.42 -5.03
CA ILE A 3 -15.82 -10.19 -5.80
C ILE A 3 -14.52 -9.90 -6.55
N THR A 4 -14.63 -9.67 -7.86
CA THR A 4 -13.47 -9.29 -8.67
C THR A 4 -13.09 -7.84 -8.41
N LEU A 5 -11.82 -7.57 -8.13
CA LEU A 5 -11.32 -6.22 -8.01
C LEU A 5 -11.28 -5.53 -9.38
N LEU A 6 -11.57 -4.23 -9.37
CA LEU A 6 -11.39 -3.41 -10.57
C LEU A 6 -9.89 -3.33 -10.93
N PRO A 7 -9.52 -3.29 -12.22
CA PRO A 7 -8.12 -3.19 -12.63
C PRO A 7 -7.36 -2.03 -11.98
N ALA A 8 -8.01 -0.87 -11.82
CA ALA A 8 -7.41 0.29 -11.16
C ALA A 8 -7.09 0.04 -9.68
N VAL A 9 -7.90 -0.75 -8.97
CA VAL A 9 -7.65 -1.10 -7.56
C VAL A 9 -6.49 -2.08 -7.47
N GLN A 10 -6.44 -3.07 -8.37
CA GLN A 10 -5.32 -4.00 -8.43
C GLN A 10 -3.99 -3.29 -8.73
N ALA A 11 -3.98 -2.37 -9.72
CA ALA A 11 -2.82 -1.55 -10.02
C ALA A 11 -2.44 -0.63 -8.84
N PHE A 12 -3.43 -0.08 -8.13
CA PHE A 12 -3.16 0.71 -6.93
C PHE A 12 -2.51 -0.12 -5.83
N LEU A 13 -3.02 -1.31 -5.51
CA LEU A 13 -2.48 -2.17 -4.44
C LEU A 13 -1.05 -2.66 -4.72
N GLN A 14 -0.70 -2.84 -6.00
CA GLN A 14 0.59 -3.38 -6.44
C GLN A 14 1.72 -2.34 -6.55
N ARG A 15 1.41 -1.05 -6.47
CA ARG A 15 2.43 0.00 -6.61
C ARG A 15 3.21 0.17 -5.30
N ASP A 16 4.38 0.80 -5.39
CA ASP A 16 5.07 1.26 -4.18
C ASP A 16 4.31 2.43 -3.54
N HIS A 17 3.89 2.27 -2.29
CA HIS A 17 3.20 3.33 -1.56
C HIS A 17 4.16 4.12 -0.68
N GLY A 18 4.44 5.35 -1.10
CA GLY A 18 5.08 6.36 -0.28
C GLY A 18 4.10 7.11 0.63
N LEU A 19 4.61 8.14 1.29
CA LEU A 19 3.84 9.11 2.07
C LEU A 19 3.37 10.26 1.16
N PHE A 20 2.35 11.00 1.60
CA PHE A 20 1.93 12.23 0.94
C PHE A 20 2.12 13.40 1.90
N ILE A 21 3.16 14.20 1.67
CA ILE A 21 3.61 15.28 2.56
C ILE A 21 3.83 16.52 1.68
N ASP A 22 3.41 17.68 2.17
CA ASP A 22 3.51 18.97 1.46
C ASP A 22 2.96 18.94 0.01
N GLY A 23 1.87 18.21 -0.18
CA GLY A 23 1.19 18.09 -1.48
C GLY A 23 1.89 17.19 -2.49
N ARG A 24 2.88 16.39 -2.07
CA ARG A 24 3.67 15.53 -2.96
C ARG A 24 3.75 14.09 -2.44
N ALA A 25 3.77 13.14 -3.37
CA ALA A 25 4.10 11.76 -3.06
C ALA A 25 5.62 11.63 -2.87
N GLN A 26 6.04 11.03 -1.76
CA GLN A 26 7.45 10.87 -1.41
C GLN A 26 7.70 9.49 -0.77
N ALA A 27 8.90 8.95 -0.95
CA ALA A 27 9.31 7.75 -0.22
C ALA A 27 9.40 8.05 1.29
N ALA A 28 9.31 7.00 2.12
CA ALA A 28 9.64 7.12 3.53
C ALA A 28 11.11 7.51 3.70
N GLY A 29 11.41 8.47 4.57
CA GLY A 29 12.78 8.94 4.79
C GLY A 29 13.73 7.84 5.29
N SER A 30 13.20 6.90 6.06
CA SER A 30 13.94 5.72 6.56
C SER A 30 14.09 4.59 5.52
N GLY A 31 13.36 4.65 4.39
CA GLY A 31 13.23 3.57 3.43
C GLY A 31 12.44 2.35 3.94
N ARG A 32 11.97 2.37 5.20
CA ARG A 32 11.21 1.27 5.79
C ARG A 32 9.77 1.26 5.29
N GLN A 33 9.18 0.06 5.29
CA GLN A 33 7.79 -0.16 4.90
C GLN A 33 7.08 -1.03 5.93
N LEU A 34 5.78 -0.80 6.08
CA LEU A 34 4.84 -1.59 6.88
C LEU A 34 3.99 -2.46 5.95
N GLU A 35 3.70 -3.67 6.39
CA GLU A 35 2.79 -4.58 5.68
C GLU A 35 1.33 -4.25 6.00
N VAL A 36 0.50 -4.19 4.95
CA VAL A 36 -0.96 -4.09 5.08
C VAL A 36 -1.53 -5.50 4.88
N ILE A 37 -2.14 -6.04 5.94
CA ILE A 37 -2.67 -7.40 5.95
C ILE A 37 -4.18 -7.37 5.67
N GLY A 38 -4.63 -8.18 4.71
CA GLY A 38 -6.05 -8.40 4.44
C GLY A 38 -6.68 -9.21 5.59
N PRO A 39 -7.63 -8.66 6.37
CA PRO A 39 -8.10 -9.33 7.60
C PRO A 39 -8.90 -10.61 7.32
N ALA A 40 -9.47 -10.76 6.13
CA ALA A 40 -10.22 -11.95 5.74
C ALA A 40 -9.32 -13.10 5.27
N SER A 41 -8.16 -12.80 4.65
CA SER A 41 -7.24 -13.80 4.10
C SER A 41 -5.99 -14.02 4.94
N GLY A 42 -5.60 -13.05 5.78
CA GLY A 42 -4.32 -13.03 6.48
C GLY A 42 -3.11 -12.72 5.58
N GLU A 43 -3.33 -12.44 4.29
CA GLU A 43 -2.28 -12.18 3.32
C GLU A 43 -1.86 -10.71 3.29
N VAL A 44 -0.61 -10.44 2.93
CA VAL A 44 -0.14 -9.07 2.66
C VAL A 44 -0.73 -8.60 1.34
N ILE A 45 -1.55 -7.55 1.39
CA ILE A 45 -2.23 -6.99 0.21
C ILE A 45 -1.55 -5.72 -0.33
N SER A 46 -0.66 -5.10 0.44
CA SER A 46 0.14 -3.94 0.04
C SER A 46 1.26 -3.67 1.05
N ARG A 47 2.21 -2.79 0.70
CA ARG A 47 3.26 -2.28 1.59
C ARG A 47 3.26 -0.76 1.53
N VAL A 48 3.34 -0.09 2.68
CA VAL A 48 3.28 1.38 2.80
C VAL A 48 4.52 1.92 3.51
N GLY A 49 5.00 3.10 3.12
CA GLY A 49 6.14 3.74 3.78
C GLY A 49 5.90 3.99 5.28
N GLU A 50 6.89 3.67 6.11
CA GLU A 50 6.88 3.92 7.55
C GLU A 50 7.38 5.35 7.82
N ALA A 51 6.52 6.22 8.37
CA ALA A 51 6.93 7.54 8.81
C ALA A 51 7.75 7.43 10.11
N SER A 52 8.88 8.13 10.17
CA SER A 52 9.84 8.11 11.27
C SER A 52 10.33 9.51 11.60
#